data_AF-A0A6N9BET2-F1
#
_entry.id   AF-A0A6N9BET2-F1
#
_cell.length_a   1.000
_cell.length_b   1.000
_cell.length_c   1.000
_cell.angle_alpha   90.00
_cell.angle_beta   90.00
_cell.angle_gamma   90.00
#
_symmetry.space_group_name_H-M   'P 1'
#
loop_
_entity.id
_entity.type
_entity.pdbx_description
1 polymer ?
#
loop_
_entity_poly.entity_id
_entity_poly.type
_entity_poly.pdbx_seq_one_letter_code
_entity_poly.pdbx_strand_id
1 'polypeptide(L)' 'MVESRDRAGTASRSLDQLDAATGIGDLARPGSRLAALRGRRRGQWSIRIKDQWRICFAWPDDCPGPADQEIVAYH' A
#
# COMPACT_ATOMS: atom_id res chain seq x y z
N MET A 1 -17.42 -11.16 23.79
CA MET A 1 -16.19 -10.36 23.66
C MET A 1 -15.52 -10.80 22.37
N VAL A 2 -15.88 -10.15 21.24
CA VAL A 2 -15.48 -10.59 19.89
C VAL A 2 -14.35 -9.67 19.40
N GLU A 3 -13.10 -10.12 19.52
CA GLU A 3 -11.94 -9.34 19.02
C GLU A 3 -11.01 -10.15 18.12
N SER A 4 -11.46 -11.33 17.66
CA SER A 4 -10.62 -12.28 16.93
C SER A 4 -11.32 -12.78 15.66
N ARG A 5 -11.29 -11.99 14.57
CA ARG A 5 -11.23 -12.43 13.16
C ARG A 5 -11.63 -11.29 12.22
N ASP A 6 -10.69 -10.37 11.97
CA ASP A 6 -10.73 -9.57 10.73
C ASP A 6 -9.34 -9.02 10.34
N ARG A 7 -8.25 -9.68 10.73
CA ARG A 7 -6.89 -9.13 10.50
C ARG A 7 -6.28 -9.58 9.17
N ALA A 8 -6.62 -10.78 8.69
CA ALA A 8 -6.07 -11.32 7.44
C ALA A 8 -6.84 -10.87 6.18
N GLY A 9 -8.19 -10.85 6.21
CA GLY A 9 -9.00 -10.68 4.99
C GLY A 9 -8.83 -9.33 4.29
N THR A 10 -8.73 -8.23 5.05
CA THR A 10 -8.55 -6.88 4.46
C THR A 10 -7.13 -6.65 3.97
N ALA A 11 -6.13 -7.14 4.72
CA ALA A 11 -4.73 -6.99 4.36
C ALA A 11 -4.37 -7.81 3.11
N SER A 12 -4.84 -9.06 3.04
CA SER A 12 -4.63 -9.91 1.86
C SER A 12 -5.23 -9.28 0.61
N ARG A 13 -6.43 -8.71 0.68
CA ARG A 13 -7.08 -8.11 -0.50
C ARG A 13 -6.33 -6.88 -1.04
N SER A 14 -5.72 -6.09 -0.16
CA SER A 14 -4.86 -4.98 -0.58
C SER A 14 -3.51 -5.45 -1.09
N LEU A 15 -2.97 -6.56 -0.56
CA LEU A 15 -1.74 -7.16 -1.07
C LEU A 15 -1.94 -7.77 -2.46
N ASP A 16 -3.02 -8.52 -2.67
CA ASP A 16 -3.41 -9.10 -3.96
C ASP A 16 -3.54 -8.01 -5.03
N GLN A 17 -4.11 -6.87 -4.64
CA GLN A 17 -4.25 -5.72 -5.53
C GLN A 17 -2.90 -5.04 -5.82
N LEU A 18 -1.94 -5.12 -4.89
CA LEU A 18 -0.58 -4.64 -5.08
C LEU A 18 0.24 -5.56 -5.98
N ASP A 19 0.03 -6.87 -5.86
CA ASP A 19 0.69 -7.92 -6.63
C ASP A 19 0.17 -7.97 -8.09
N ALA A 20 -1.15 -7.79 -8.27
CA ALA A 20 -1.78 -7.74 -9.58
C ALA A 20 -1.54 -6.41 -10.33
N ALA A 21 -1.17 -5.35 -9.62
CA ALA A 21 -0.93 -4.05 -10.24
C ALA A 21 0.38 -4.08 -11.03
N THR A 22 0.33 -3.64 -12.28
CA THR A 22 1.50 -3.46 -13.14
C THR A 22 2.05 -2.03 -13.10
N GLY A 23 1.40 -1.15 -12.34
CA GLY A 23 1.83 0.22 -12.15
C GLY A 23 1.00 0.99 -11.13
N ILE A 24 1.49 2.15 -10.72
CA ILE A 24 0.80 3.04 -9.77
C ILE A 24 -0.57 3.49 -10.27
N GLY A 25 -0.75 3.67 -11.58
CA GLY A 25 -2.04 4.04 -12.15
C GLY A 25 -3.14 3.01 -11.87
N ASP A 26 -2.79 1.72 -11.82
CA ASP A 26 -3.73 0.64 -11.50
C ASP A 26 -4.12 0.63 -10.01
N LEU A 27 -3.19 1.06 -9.14
CA LEU A 27 -3.45 1.28 -7.72
C LEU A 27 -4.24 2.56 -7.44
N ALA A 28 -4.04 3.60 -8.25
CA ALA A 28 -4.67 4.91 -8.14
C ALA A 28 -6.13 4.95 -8.65
N ARG A 29 -6.93 3.94 -8.32
CA ARG A 29 -8.36 3.92 -8.67
C ARG A 29 -9.14 4.97 -7.88
N PRO A 30 -10.26 5.50 -8.40
CA PRO A 30 -11.13 6.40 -7.63
C PRO A 30 -11.55 5.72 -6.32
N GLY A 31 -11.18 6.33 -5.18
CA GLY A 31 -11.39 5.78 -3.83
C GLY A 31 -10.20 5.01 -3.23
N SER A 32 -9.12 4.82 -3.98
CA SER A 32 -7.87 4.28 -3.43
C SER A 32 -7.28 5.24 -2.40
N ARG A 33 -6.74 4.68 -1.32
CA ARG A 33 -6.07 5.43 -0.24
C ARG A 33 -4.56 5.55 -0.49
N LEU A 34 -4.17 5.59 -1.77
CA LEU A 34 -2.79 5.74 -2.21
C LEU A 34 -2.38 7.20 -2.02
N ALA A 35 -1.30 7.44 -1.28
CA ALA A 35 -0.72 8.75 -1.07
C ALA A 35 0.75 8.75 -1.50
N ALA A 36 1.08 9.62 -2.46
CA ALA A 36 2.45 9.86 -2.90
C ALA A 36 3.25 10.56 -1.78
N LEU A 37 4.39 9.98 -1.39
CA LEU A 37 5.33 10.61 -0.48
C LEU A 37 6.12 11.69 -1.22
N ARG A 38 6.31 12.85 -0.57
CA ARG A 38 7.01 14.02 -1.11
C ARG A 38 8.30 14.29 -0.33
N GLY A 39 9.15 15.18 -0.87
CA GLY A 39 10.43 15.56 -0.25
C GLY A 39 11.54 14.54 -0.52
N ARG A 40 12.25 14.10 0.52
CA ARG A 40 13.41 13.19 0.41
C ARG A 40 13.05 11.78 -0.07
N ARG A 41 11.75 11.43 -0.01
CA ARG A 41 11.18 10.14 -0.45
C ARG A 41 10.33 10.28 -1.72
N ARG A 42 10.59 11.28 -2.57
CA ARG A 42 9.92 11.42 -3.88
C ARG A 42 10.08 10.13 -4.68
N GLY A 43 8.96 9.58 -5.17
CA GLY A 43 8.91 8.28 -5.84
C GLY A 43 8.49 7.11 -4.93
N GLN A 44 8.31 7.37 -3.64
CA GLN A 44 7.63 6.45 -2.73
C GLN A 44 6.14 6.76 -2.61
N TRP A 45 5.39 5.73 -2.31
CA TRP A 45 3.95 5.69 -2.22
C TRP A 45 3.57 5.01 -0.91
N SER A 46 2.41 5.39 -0.38
CA SER A 46 1.85 4.75 0.81
C SER A 46 0.41 4.37 0.59
N ILE A 47 0.02 3.14 0.96
CA ILE A 47 -1.36 2.67 0.92
C ILE A 47 -1.82 2.38 2.33
N ARG A 48 -2.95 2.98 2.71
CA ARG A 48 -3.57 2.72 4.01
C ARG A 48 -4.51 1.52 3.92
N ILE A 49 -4.17 0.43 4.60
CA ILE A 49 -4.98 -0.81 4.65
C ILE A 49 -6.01 -0.76 5.78
N LYS A 50 -5.60 -0.35 6.99
CA LYS A 50 -6.47 -0.17 8.17
C LYS A 50 -6.06 1.07 8.95
N ASP A 51 -6.88 1.48 9.93
CA ASP A 51 -6.67 2.74 10.65
C ASP A 51 -5.25 2.88 11.23
N GLN A 52 -4.64 1.76 11.62
CA GLN A 52 -3.30 1.67 12.19
C GLN A 52 -2.21 1.17 11.22
N TRP A 53 -2.53 0.77 9.99
CA TRP A 53 -1.57 0.08 9.09
C TRP A 53 -1.41 0.78 7.75
N ARG A 54 -0.16 1.08 7.39
CA ARG A 54 0.22 1.63 6.10
C ARG A 54 1.34 0.79 5.49
N ILE A 55 1.23 0.50 4.19
CA ILE A 55 2.34 -0.04 3.42
C ILE A 55 3.02 1.13 2.72
N CYS A 56 4.29 1.34 2.98
CA CYS A 56 5.15 2.25 2.24
C CYS A 56 5.95 1.45 1.22
N PHE A 57 6.05 1.93 -0.02
CA PHE A 57 6.82 1.28 -1.07
C PHE A 57 7.31 2.30 -2.09
N ALA A 58 8.46 2.07 -2.69
CA ALA A 58 8.92 2.78 -3.87
C ALA A 58 8.32 2.17 -5.14
N TRP A 59 7.96 2.98 -6.12
CA TRP A 59 7.65 2.48 -7.46
C TRP A 59 8.32 3.36 -8.49
N PRO A 60 9.57 3.03 -8.87
CA PRO A 60 10.25 3.70 -9.98
C PRO A 60 9.49 3.43 -11.28
N ASP A 61 9.33 4.44 -12.15
CA ASP A 61 8.74 4.27 -13.49
C ASP A 61 9.46 3.21 -14.34
N ASP A 62 10.75 2.97 -14.07
CA ASP A 62 11.58 1.99 -14.78
C ASP A 62 11.45 0.55 -14.22
N CYS A 63 10.66 0.35 -13.16
CA CYS A 63 10.46 -0.97 -12.55
C CYS A 63 9.03 -1.49 -12.78
N PRO A 64 8.87 -2.77 -13.16
CA PRO A 64 7.56 -3.39 -13.34
C PRO A 64 6.84 -3.67 -12.02
N GLY A 65 7.42 -3.32 -10.87
CA GLY A 65 6.86 -3.64 -9.57
C GLY A 65 7.37 -2.73 -8.43
N PRO A 66 6.72 -2.85 -7.26
CA PRO A 66 7.07 -2.09 -6.07
C PRO A 66 8.41 -2.54 -5.49
N ALA A 67 9.31 -1.59 -5.25
CA ALA A 67 10.56 -1.77 -4.52
C ALA A 67 10.44 -1.24 -3.09
N ASP A 68 11.32 -1.67 -2.18
CA ASP A 68 11.40 -1.12 -0.80
C ASP A 68 10.07 -1.19 -0.03
N GLN A 69 9.40 -2.35 -0.08
CA GLN A 69 8.13 -2.57 0.60
C GLN A 69 8.33 -2.65 2.12
N GLU A 70 7.80 -1.68 2.86
CA GLU A 70 7.82 -1.62 4.32
C GLU A 70 6.39 -1.51 4.86
N ILE A 71 6.03 -2.40 5.78
CA ILE A 71 4.74 -2.35 6.47
C ILE A 71 4.94 -1.62 7.79
N VAL A 72 4.34 -0.43 7.91
CA VAL A 72 4.44 0.43 9.08
C VAL A 72 3.11 0.44 9.83
N ALA A 73 3.14 0.07 11.11
CA ALA A 73 2.03 0.28 12.04
C ALA A 73 2.17 1.67 12.68
N TYR A 74 1.24 2.58 12.41
CA TYR A 74 1.11 3.81 13.17
C TYR A 74 0.22 3.53 14.38
N HIS A 75 0.77 3.74 15.58
CA HIS A 75 0.06 3.71 16.87
C HIS A 75 -0.63 5.05 17.12
#